data_AF-A0A560GKZ1-F1
#
_entry.id   AF-A0A560GKZ1-F1
#
_cell.length_a   1.000
_cell.length_b   1.000
_cell.length_c   1.000
_cell.angle_alpha   90.00
_cell.angle_beta   90.00
_cell.angle_gamma   90.00
#
_symmetry.space_group_name_H-M   'P 1'
#
loop_
_entity.id
_entity.type
_entity.pdbx_description
1 polymer ?
#
loop_
_entity_poly.entity_id
_entity_poly.type
_entity_poly.pdbx_seq_one_letter_code
_entity_poly.pdbx_strand_id
1 'polypeptide(L)'
;MAPAGGCDVLADPALTAREAFVFWRADVLVRLVRLTPAPLAAGCLIHFDPDRWGGRQAALLTPDGYQLIVSPRPGLAHHLLLPGPDPPAARAALAPQPLFDAWHPQRLASTLAFWRYAQNPRITRAPPVPALKPTGRTLESTFMLWALDLAAAGASGREVAAALWGAVPADWSDSPMRAQVRRLLATGRRLVNGDYRALLRR
;
A
#
# COMPACT_ATOMS: atom_id res chain seq x y z
N MET A 1 -22.37 -9.25 8.82
CA MET A 1 -22.07 -9.15 7.38
C MET A 1 -20.63 -8.65 7.27
N ALA A 2 -19.69 -9.44 6.74
CA ALA A 2 -18.32 -8.97 6.56
C ALA A 2 -18.30 -7.80 5.56
N PRO A 3 -17.50 -6.75 5.76
CA PRO A 3 -17.45 -5.63 4.83
C PRO A 3 -17.00 -6.11 3.44
N ALA A 4 -17.58 -5.53 2.39
CA ALA A 4 -17.34 -5.94 1.01
C ALA A 4 -15.85 -5.79 0.59
N GLY A 5 -15.08 -4.93 1.27
CA GLY A 5 -13.68 -4.61 0.96
C GLY A 5 -12.74 -4.60 2.17
N GLY A 6 -11.48 -4.23 1.94
CA GLY A 6 -10.47 -4.03 2.98
C GLY A 6 -10.24 -2.57 3.37
N CYS A 7 -10.83 -1.61 2.66
CA CYS A 7 -10.65 -0.19 2.93
C CYS A 7 -11.64 0.31 3.99
N ASP A 8 -11.22 1.31 4.78
CA ASP A 8 -12.09 2.03 5.72
C ASP A 8 -13.00 3.03 4.99
N VAL A 9 -12.49 3.63 3.91
CA VAL A 9 -13.22 4.56 3.03
C VAL A 9 -12.98 4.16 1.58
N LEU A 10 -13.99 4.35 0.73
CA LEU A 10 -13.86 4.15 -0.70
C LEU A 10 -12.85 5.16 -1.27
N ALA A 11 -11.73 4.65 -1.76
CA ALA A 11 -10.78 5.46 -2.50
C ALA A 11 -11.39 5.83 -3.86
N ASP A 12 -11.19 7.07 -4.29
CA ASP A 12 -11.61 7.52 -5.63
C ASP A 12 -10.77 6.80 -6.69
N PRO A 13 -11.37 5.94 -7.54
CA PRO A 13 -10.65 5.21 -8.57
C PRO A 13 -10.12 6.10 -9.70
N ALA A 14 -10.58 7.35 -9.82
CA ALA A 14 -10.08 8.30 -10.81
C ALA A 14 -8.70 8.86 -10.45
N LEU A 15 -8.29 8.77 -9.18
CA LEU A 15 -6.97 9.23 -8.73
C LEU A 15 -5.88 8.24 -9.11
N THR A 16 -4.73 8.73 -9.53
CA THR A 16 -3.57 7.85 -9.77
C THR A 16 -3.06 7.25 -8.47
N ALA A 17 -2.34 6.12 -8.54
CA ALA A 17 -1.69 5.52 -7.38
C ALA A 17 -0.66 6.45 -6.69
N ARG A 18 -0.23 7.52 -7.36
CA ARG A 18 0.63 8.56 -6.76
C ARG A 18 -0.15 9.61 -6.00
N GLU A 19 -1.41 9.83 -6.34
CA GLU A 19 -2.27 10.85 -5.75
C GLU A 19 -3.17 10.28 -4.66
N ALA A 20 -3.69 9.08 -4.85
CA ALA A 20 -4.62 8.45 -3.92
C ALA A 20 -3.96 8.12 -2.57
N PHE A 21 -4.68 8.39 -1.49
CA PHE A 21 -4.43 7.80 -0.18
C PHE A 21 -5.47 6.73 0.09
N VAL A 22 -5.02 5.49 0.31
CA VAL A 22 -5.91 4.34 0.57
C VAL A 22 -5.81 3.99 2.05
N PHE A 23 -6.89 4.26 2.78
CA PHE A 23 -7.03 3.87 4.19
C PHE A 23 -7.54 2.43 4.27
N TRP A 24 -6.68 1.54 4.77
CA TRP A 24 -6.99 0.13 4.96
C TRP A 24 -7.39 -0.12 6.41
N ARG A 25 -8.39 -0.98 6.61
CA ARG A 25 -8.83 -1.40 7.94
C ARG A 25 -7.66 -1.94 8.77
N ALA A 26 -7.65 -1.66 10.06
CA ALA A 26 -6.55 -2.03 10.94
C ALA A 26 -6.37 -3.56 11.09
N ASP A 27 -7.44 -4.33 10.90
CA ASP A 27 -7.43 -5.79 10.96
C ASP A 27 -6.85 -6.45 9.69
N VAL A 28 -6.80 -5.74 8.55
CA VAL A 28 -6.28 -6.29 7.29
C VAL A 28 -4.87 -5.84 6.96
N LEU A 29 -4.47 -4.63 7.35
CA LEU A 29 -3.16 -4.08 7.01
C LEU A 29 -2.12 -4.46 8.06
N VAL A 30 -1.30 -5.48 7.75
CA VAL A 30 -0.25 -5.96 8.67
C VAL A 30 0.80 -4.90 8.96
N ARG A 31 1.14 -4.06 7.98
CA ARG A 31 2.17 -3.02 8.09
C ARG A 31 1.72 -1.75 8.81
N LEU A 32 0.49 -1.72 9.33
CA LEU A 32 -0.03 -0.60 10.10
C LEU A 32 0.67 -0.53 11.46
N VAL A 33 1.24 0.64 11.76
CA VAL A 33 1.99 0.91 12.99
C VAL A 33 1.06 1.54 14.01
N ARG A 34 0.80 0.82 15.10
CA ARG A 34 0.00 1.34 16.20
C ARG A 34 0.87 2.16 17.16
N LEU A 35 0.48 3.40 17.41
CA LEU A 35 1.17 4.34 18.29
C LEU A 35 0.20 4.79 19.38
N THR A 36 0.59 4.67 20.65
CA THR A 36 -0.21 5.19 21.77
C THR A 36 0.51 6.31 22.49
N PRO A 37 -0.22 7.27 23.08
CA PRO A 37 0.37 8.23 24.00
C PRO A 37 1.20 7.51 25.08
N ALA A 38 2.39 8.03 25.35
CA ALA A 38 3.31 7.50 26.33
C ALA A 38 3.74 8.61 27.29
N PRO A 39 4.01 8.28 28.57
CA PRO A 39 4.56 9.25 29.51
C PRO A 39 5.89 9.78 28.99
N LEU A 40 6.08 11.11 29.02
CA LEU A 40 7.32 11.79 28.62
C LEU A 40 8.59 11.25 29.34
N ALA A 41 8.43 10.60 30.49
CA ALA A 41 9.51 10.00 31.28
C ALA A 41 10.13 8.75 30.63
N ALA A 42 9.49 8.13 29.64
CA ALA A 42 9.88 6.82 29.13
C ALA A 42 10.71 6.90 27.84
N GLY A 43 11.83 7.64 27.82
CA GLY A 43 12.78 7.63 26.70
C GLY A 43 12.14 7.67 25.30
N CYS A 44 10.98 8.35 25.18
CA CYS A 44 10.09 8.15 24.05
C CYS A 44 10.71 8.74 22.80
N LEU A 45 10.85 7.90 21.79
CA LEU A 45 11.64 8.22 20.61
C LEU A 45 10.77 8.74 19.46
N ILE A 46 9.46 8.82 19.63
CA ILE A 46 8.55 9.36 18.61
C ILE A 46 7.72 10.44 19.29
N HIS A 47 7.72 11.63 18.70
CA HIS A 47 6.82 12.71 19.08
C HIS A 47 5.80 12.90 17.96
N PHE A 48 4.53 13.10 18.33
CA PHE A 48 3.50 13.42 17.37
C PHE A 48 3.75 14.80 16.75
N ASP A 49 4.34 14.82 15.57
CA ASP A 49 4.68 16.04 14.84
C ASP A 49 4.58 15.79 13.33
N PRO A 50 3.35 15.67 12.79
CA PRO A 50 3.13 15.38 11.39
C PRO A 50 3.82 16.40 10.49
N ASP A 51 3.77 17.69 10.83
CA ASP A 51 4.39 18.76 10.05
C ASP A 51 5.90 18.56 9.88
N ARG A 52 6.62 18.13 10.94
CA ARG A 52 8.06 17.84 10.86
C ARG A 52 8.41 16.54 10.14
N TRP A 53 7.50 15.58 10.07
CA TRP A 53 7.74 14.37 9.29
C TRP A 53 7.81 14.69 7.78
N GLY A 54 7.07 15.70 7.33
CA GLY A 54 7.05 16.14 5.94
C GLY A 54 6.44 15.09 5.00
N GLY A 55 6.63 15.28 3.70
CA GLY A 55 5.99 14.45 2.68
C GLY A 55 4.49 14.74 2.53
N ARG A 56 3.82 13.96 1.69
CA ARG A 56 2.37 14.04 1.54
C ARG A 56 1.71 13.29 2.68
N GLN A 57 0.63 13.82 3.21
CA GLN A 57 -0.07 13.23 4.35
C GLN A 57 -1.57 13.26 4.13
N ALA A 58 -2.25 12.28 4.72
CA ALA A 58 -3.70 12.28 4.85
C ALA A 58 -4.09 11.60 6.14
N ALA A 59 -5.13 12.12 6.78
CA ALA A 59 -5.69 11.58 7.99
C ALA A 59 -7.15 11.20 7.81
N LEU A 60 -7.57 10.19 8.55
CA LEU A 60 -8.95 9.73 8.60
C LEU A 60 -9.27 9.30 10.03
N LEU A 61 -10.37 9.81 10.58
CA LEU A 61 -10.92 9.28 11.82
C LEU A 61 -11.73 8.04 11.50
N THR A 62 -11.36 6.90 12.10
CA THR A 62 -12.06 5.62 11.96
C THR A 62 -12.55 5.13 13.33
N PRO A 63 -13.44 4.12 13.38
CA PRO A 63 -13.83 3.51 14.65
C PRO A 63 -12.66 2.90 15.45
N ASP A 64 -11.57 2.53 14.77
CA ASP A 64 -10.35 1.99 15.39
C ASP A 64 -9.44 3.11 15.97
N GLY A 65 -9.68 4.37 15.57
CA GLY A 65 -8.96 5.56 16.02
C GLY A 65 -8.57 6.49 14.88
N TYR A 66 -7.63 7.38 15.16
CA TYR A 66 -7.09 8.32 14.18
C TYR A 66 -6.05 7.61 13.31
N GLN A 67 -6.38 7.36 12.04
CA GLN A 67 -5.45 6.85 11.05
C GLN A 67 -4.73 7.99 10.35
N LEU A 68 -3.41 7.85 10.20
CA LEU A 68 -2.58 8.82 9.51
C LEU A 68 -1.66 8.09 8.51
N ILE A 69 -1.69 8.52 7.26
CA ILE A 69 -0.75 8.06 6.23
C ILE A 69 0.29 9.15 6.03
N VAL A 70 1.55 8.78 6.16
CA VAL A 70 2.70 9.66 5.88
C VAL A 70 3.50 9.08 4.71
N SER A 71 3.52 9.82 3.61
CA SER A 71 4.20 9.43 2.37
C SER A 71 5.37 10.37 2.10
N PRO A 72 6.58 10.09 2.63
CA PRO A 72 7.76 10.93 2.44
C PRO A 72 8.19 11.05 0.97
N ARG A 73 7.89 10.03 0.15
CA ARG A 73 8.17 10.01 -1.29
C ARG A 73 7.27 9.01 -2.02
N PRO A 74 7.07 9.14 -3.33
CA PRO A 74 6.28 8.18 -4.10
C PRO A 74 6.76 6.74 -3.90
N GLY A 75 5.81 5.83 -3.65
CA GLY A 75 6.08 4.41 -3.44
C GLY A 75 6.50 4.02 -2.01
N LEU A 76 6.63 4.97 -1.08
CA LEU A 76 6.84 4.69 0.34
C LEU A 76 5.80 5.43 1.18
N ALA A 77 4.96 4.68 1.89
CA ALA A 77 3.96 5.20 2.82
C ALA A 77 4.04 4.46 4.16
N HIS A 78 3.97 5.22 5.24
CA HIS A 78 3.79 4.72 6.60
C HIS A 78 2.32 4.88 6.98
N HIS A 79 1.66 3.77 7.33
CA HIS A 79 0.29 3.77 7.83
C HIS A 79 0.35 3.70 9.36
N LEU A 80 -0.20 4.71 10.01
CA LEU A 80 -0.21 4.85 11.46
C LEU A 80 -1.64 4.74 11.96
N LEU A 81 -1.82 4.11 13.11
CA LEU A 81 -3.06 4.15 13.87
C LEU A 81 -2.76 4.67 15.26
N LEU A 82 -3.45 5.75 15.62
CA LEU A 82 -3.40 6.37 16.93
C LEU A 82 -4.75 6.09 17.60
N PRO A 83 -4.83 5.14 18.54
CA PRO A 83 -6.09 4.79 19.19
C PRO A 83 -6.64 5.99 19.96
N GLY A 84 -7.92 6.29 19.75
CA GLY A 84 -8.60 7.41 20.37
C GLY A 84 -9.46 8.19 19.37
N PRO A 85 -10.43 8.97 19.88
CA PRO A 85 -11.34 9.75 19.05
C PRO A 85 -10.68 11.00 18.45
N ASP A 86 -9.58 11.47 19.05
CA ASP A 86 -8.91 12.71 18.68
C ASP A 86 -7.45 12.46 18.31
N PRO A 87 -6.87 13.27 17.41
CA PRO A 87 -5.43 13.25 17.18
C PRO A 87 -4.69 13.58 18.48
N PRO A 88 -3.50 12.99 18.74
CA PRO A 88 -2.72 13.36 19.92
C PRO A 88 -2.37 14.85 19.92
N ALA A 89 -2.14 15.39 21.12
CA ALA A 89 -1.60 16.73 21.26
C ALA A 89 -0.27 16.86 20.50
N ALA A 90 -0.01 18.06 19.95
CA ALA A 90 1.24 18.35 19.29
C ALA A 90 2.42 18.03 20.22
N ARG A 91 3.43 17.35 19.68
CA ARG A 91 4.65 16.89 20.37
C ARG A 91 4.42 15.86 21.47
N ALA A 92 3.20 15.31 21.63
CA ALA A 92 2.93 14.21 22.54
C ALA A 92 3.91 13.05 22.28
N ALA A 93 4.47 12.51 23.35
CA ALA A 93 5.31 11.32 23.27
C ALA A 93 4.45 10.11 22.87
N LEU A 94 4.91 9.35 21.88
CA LEU A 94 4.24 8.17 21.37
C LEU A 94 5.12 6.93 21.54
N ALA A 95 4.53 5.86 22.04
CA ALA A 95 5.15 4.54 22.08
C ALA A 95 4.54 3.63 21.00
N PRO A 96 5.37 2.94 20.20
CA PRO A 96 4.86 1.91 19.31
C PRO A 96 4.41 0.68 20.09
N GLN A 97 3.25 0.14 19.72
CA GLN A 97 2.67 -1.06 20.31
C GLN A 97 2.41 -2.11 19.22
N PRO A 98 3.45 -2.80 18.72
CA PRO A 98 3.26 -3.87 17.74
C PRO A 98 2.48 -5.02 18.39
N LEU A 99 1.44 -5.50 17.71
CA LEU A 99 0.71 -6.69 18.12
C LEU A 99 1.62 -7.93 17.98
N PHE A 100 1.51 -8.85 18.94
CA PHE A 100 2.20 -10.13 18.90
C PHE A 100 1.25 -11.20 18.35
N ASP A 101 1.22 -11.31 17.02
CA ASP A 101 0.37 -12.24 16.27
C ASP A 101 1.19 -12.99 15.21
N ALA A 102 0.51 -13.74 14.33
CA ALA A 102 1.15 -14.48 13.23
C ALA A 102 1.97 -13.58 12.27
N TRP A 103 1.80 -12.26 12.33
CA TRP A 103 2.47 -11.27 11.50
C TRP A 103 3.41 -10.35 12.29
N HIS A 104 3.77 -10.75 13.51
CA HIS A 104 4.64 -9.98 14.38
C HIS A 104 5.96 -9.52 13.71
N PRO A 105 6.67 -10.35 12.92
CA PRO A 105 7.89 -9.91 12.23
C PRO A 105 7.67 -8.71 11.29
N GLN A 106 6.58 -8.72 10.51
CA GLN A 106 6.23 -7.65 9.57
C GLN A 106 5.82 -6.38 10.30
N ARG A 107 5.08 -6.51 11.42
CA ARG A 107 4.69 -5.39 12.29
C ARG A 107 5.90 -4.73 12.93
N LEU A 108 6.85 -5.52 13.43
CA LEU A 108 8.10 -5.02 13.99
C LEU A 108 8.95 -4.31 12.93
N ALA A 109 9.08 -4.89 11.74
CA ALA A 109 9.80 -4.28 10.63
C ALA A 109 9.19 -2.92 10.22
N SER A 110 7.86 -2.85 10.13
CA SER A 110 7.14 -1.60 9.79
C SER A 110 7.28 -0.55 10.88
N THR A 111 7.22 -0.97 12.15
CA THR A 111 7.44 -0.12 13.32
C THR A 111 8.85 0.44 13.33
N LEU A 112 9.87 -0.40 13.12
CA LEU A 112 11.26 0.02 13.07
C LEU A 112 11.53 0.98 11.90
N ALA A 113 10.93 0.71 10.74
CA ALA A 113 11.03 1.58 9.57
C ALA A 113 10.43 2.97 9.84
N PHE A 114 9.25 3.01 10.47
CA PHE A 114 8.64 4.28 10.86
C PHE A 114 9.47 5.00 11.94
N TRP A 115 9.93 4.31 12.97
CA TRP A 115 10.79 4.89 14.01
C TRP A 115 12.05 5.56 13.40
N ARG A 116 12.76 4.85 12.51
CA ARG A 116 13.92 5.43 11.80
C ARG A 116 13.56 6.68 10.99
N TYR A 117 12.40 6.68 10.35
CA TYR A 117 11.90 7.82 9.60
C TYR A 117 11.54 9.00 10.53
N ALA A 118 10.83 8.76 11.62
CA ALA A 118 10.41 9.79 12.57
C ALA A 118 11.61 10.46 13.27
N GLN A 119 12.72 9.72 13.44
CA GLN A 119 13.96 10.22 14.05
C GLN A 119 14.77 11.14 13.13
N ASN A 120 14.79 10.84 11.84
CA ASN A 120 15.45 11.66 10.86
C ASN A 120 14.54 11.76 9.63
N PRO A 121 13.49 12.60 9.69
CA PRO A 121 12.63 12.81 8.56
C PRO A 121 13.49 13.39 7.45
N ARG A 122 13.81 12.56 6.46
CA ARG A 122 14.43 13.05 5.24
C ARG A 122 13.35 13.85 4.53
N ILE A 123 13.27 15.13 4.87
CA ILE A 123 12.61 16.17 4.07
C ILE A 123 13.48 16.35 2.83
N THR A 124 13.56 15.30 2.02
CA THR A 124 14.27 15.38 0.75
C THR A 124 13.43 16.26 -0.15
N ARG A 125 13.90 17.50 -0.40
CA ARG A 125 13.97 18.03 -1.77
C ARG A 125 14.41 16.86 -2.63
N ALA A 126 13.49 16.31 -3.42
CA ALA A 126 13.60 15.00 -4.01
C ALA A 126 14.99 14.80 -4.67
N PRO A 127 15.87 13.91 -4.17
CA PRO A 127 16.92 13.38 -5.01
C PRO A 127 16.21 12.59 -6.14
N PRO A 128 16.76 12.58 -7.36
CA PRO A 128 16.17 11.83 -8.46
C PRO A 128 15.97 10.40 -7.97
N VAL A 129 14.71 9.96 -7.95
CA VAL A 129 14.34 8.60 -7.58
C VAL A 129 15.23 7.68 -8.43
N PRO A 130 16.09 6.84 -7.84
CA PRO A 130 16.60 5.72 -8.60
C PRO A 130 15.34 4.97 -9.01
N ALA A 131 15.03 4.95 -10.31
CA ALA A 131 13.87 4.27 -10.85
C ALA A 131 13.79 2.93 -10.14
N LEU A 132 12.67 2.69 -9.44
CA LEU A 132 12.47 1.44 -8.71
C LEU A 132 12.70 0.35 -9.74
N LYS A 133 13.82 -0.39 -9.68
CA LYS A 133 14.11 -1.42 -10.67
C LYS A 133 12.94 -2.38 -10.58
N PRO A 134 12.11 -2.50 -11.63
CA PRO A 134 10.90 -3.29 -11.53
C PRO A 134 11.32 -4.71 -11.17
N THR A 135 10.86 -5.20 -10.01
CA THR A 135 11.04 -6.62 -9.71
C THR A 135 10.17 -7.41 -10.69
N GLY A 136 10.50 -8.68 -10.95
CA GLY A 136 9.65 -9.53 -11.80
C GLY A 136 8.19 -9.54 -11.34
N ARG A 137 7.96 -9.48 -10.03
CA ARG A 137 6.64 -9.40 -9.43
C ARG A 137 5.92 -8.06 -9.65
N THR A 138 6.65 -6.95 -9.63
CA THR A 138 6.11 -5.62 -9.95
C THR A 138 5.66 -5.59 -11.40
N LEU A 139 6.49 -6.08 -12.32
CA LEU A 139 6.15 -6.17 -13.75
C LEU A 139 4.94 -7.06 -13.99
N GLU A 140 4.89 -8.23 -13.36
CA GLU A 140 3.77 -9.15 -13.48
C GLU A 140 2.45 -8.50 -13.00
N SER A 141 2.50 -7.77 -11.87
CA SER A 141 1.32 -7.06 -11.36
C SER A 141 0.86 -5.96 -12.30
N THR A 142 1.78 -5.21 -12.91
CA THR A 142 1.47 -4.22 -13.94
C THR A 142 0.83 -4.87 -15.17
N PHE A 143 1.38 -5.98 -15.66
CA PHE A 143 0.80 -6.71 -16.79
C PHE A 143 -0.58 -7.28 -16.48
N MET A 144 -0.82 -7.74 -15.25
CA MET A 144 -2.17 -8.15 -14.82
C MET A 144 -3.15 -6.98 -14.91
N LEU A 145 -2.79 -5.80 -14.40
CA LEU A 145 -3.65 -4.62 -14.44
C LEU A 145 -3.94 -4.19 -15.88
N TRP A 146 -2.91 -4.03 -16.72
CA TRP A 146 -3.09 -3.67 -18.12
C TRP A 146 -3.91 -4.70 -18.91
N ALA A 147 -3.70 -5.98 -18.66
CA ALA A 147 -4.50 -7.03 -19.30
C ALA A 147 -5.99 -6.92 -18.92
N LEU A 148 -6.29 -6.60 -17.66
CA LEU A 148 -7.67 -6.40 -17.21
C LEU A 148 -8.31 -5.16 -17.84
N ASP A 149 -7.59 -4.04 -17.90
CA ASP A 149 -8.08 -2.80 -18.50
C ASP A 149 -8.39 -3.00 -19.99
N LEU A 150 -7.48 -3.66 -20.72
CA LEU A 150 -7.70 -4.01 -22.12
C LEU A 150 -8.87 -4.96 -22.31
N ALA A 151 -9.00 -5.99 -21.47
CA ALA A 151 -10.12 -6.92 -21.53
C ALA A 151 -11.46 -6.23 -21.20
N ALA A 152 -11.47 -5.28 -20.26
CA ALA A 152 -12.65 -4.47 -19.95
C ALA A 152 -13.05 -3.55 -21.11
N ALA A 153 -12.07 -3.09 -21.90
CA ALA A 153 -12.29 -2.38 -23.16
C ALA A 153 -12.68 -3.30 -24.35
N GLY A 154 -12.85 -4.61 -24.13
CA GLY A 154 -13.28 -5.58 -25.13
C GLY A 154 -12.16 -6.21 -25.97
N ALA A 155 -10.88 -5.97 -25.63
CA ALA A 155 -9.77 -6.57 -26.36
C ALA A 155 -9.75 -8.10 -26.23
N SER A 156 -9.51 -8.77 -27.35
CA SER A 156 -9.25 -10.21 -27.38
C SER A 156 -7.91 -10.55 -26.71
N GLY A 157 -7.74 -11.80 -26.29
CA GLY A 157 -6.46 -12.25 -25.71
C GLY A 157 -5.26 -12.04 -26.65
N ARG A 158 -5.49 -12.05 -27.97
CA ARG A 158 -4.45 -11.81 -28.98
C ARG A 158 -4.03 -10.33 -29.01
N GLU A 159 -4.99 -9.42 -28.93
CA GLU A 159 -4.74 -7.97 -28.85
C GLU A 159 -4.08 -7.60 -27.53
N VAL A 160 -4.48 -8.24 -26.42
CA VAL A 160 -3.79 -8.10 -25.13
C VAL A 160 -2.32 -8.52 -25.26
N ALA A 161 -2.04 -9.66 -25.88
CA ALA A 161 -0.66 -10.08 -26.10
C ALA A 161 0.15 -9.10 -26.96
N ALA A 162 -0.44 -8.60 -28.04
CA ALA A 162 0.19 -7.60 -28.89
C ALA A 162 0.50 -6.31 -28.12
N ALA A 163 -0.40 -5.85 -27.26
CA ALA A 163 -0.20 -4.65 -26.46
C ALA A 163 0.90 -4.83 -25.38
N LEU A 164 0.98 -6.02 -24.76
CA LEU A 164 1.95 -6.29 -23.69
C LEU A 164 3.38 -6.56 -24.22
N TRP A 165 3.51 -7.25 -25.35
CA TRP A 165 4.80 -7.74 -25.86
C TRP A 165 5.15 -7.26 -27.27
N GLY A 166 4.28 -6.50 -27.94
CA GLY A 166 4.53 -5.91 -29.26
C GLY A 166 4.45 -6.89 -30.44
N ALA A 167 4.56 -8.20 -30.19
CA ALA A 167 4.51 -9.23 -31.22
C ALA A 167 3.71 -10.44 -30.73
N VAL A 168 3.03 -11.10 -31.67
CA VAL A 168 2.21 -12.28 -31.41
C VAL A 168 2.61 -13.40 -32.39
N PRO A 169 2.76 -14.64 -31.94
CA PRO A 169 3.05 -15.76 -32.83
C PRO A 169 1.97 -15.95 -33.90
N ALA A 170 2.37 -16.44 -35.07
CA ALA A 170 1.45 -16.78 -36.15
C ALA A 170 0.46 -17.88 -35.71
N ASP A 171 1.00 -18.93 -35.07
CA ASP A 171 0.20 -19.97 -34.42
C ASP A 171 -0.20 -19.53 -33.01
N TRP A 172 -1.23 -18.69 -32.94
CA TRP A 172 -1.73 -18.15 -31.67
C TRP A 172 -2.40 -19.21 -30.79
N SER A 173 -3.12 -20.16 -31.41
CA SER A 173 -4.05 -21.06 -30.73
C SER A 173 -3.36 -21.91 -29.67
N ASP A 174 -2.20 -22.48 -29.99
CA ASP A 174 -1.44 -23.35 -29.08
C ASP A 174 -0.19 -22.66 -28.49
N SER A 175 -0.14 -21.33 -28.58
CA SER A 175 1.02 -20.58 -28.12
C SER A 175 1.15 -20.52 -26.58
N PRO A 176 2.37 -20.61 -26.04
CA PRO A 176 2.64 -20.31 -24.63
C PRO A 176 2.21 -18.89 -24.22
N MET A 177 2.24 -17.94 -25.18
CA MET A 177 1.82 -16.55 -24.98
C MET A 177 0.32 -16.45 -24.70
N ARG A 178 -0.52 -17.23 -25.41
CA ARG A 178 -1.96 -17.34 -25.10
C ARG A 178 -2.19 -17.88 -23.70
N ALA A 179 -1.43 -18.90 -23.29
CA ALA A 179 -1.51 -19.43 -21.92
C ALA A 179 -1.10 -18.39 -20.88
N GLN A 180 -0.08 -17.57 -21.16
CA GLN A 180 0.36 -16.50 -20.28
C GLN A 180 -0.69 -15.39 -20.13
N VAL A 181 -1.31 -14.94 -21.23
CA VAL A 181 -2.44 -13.98 -21.16
C VAL A 181 -3.59 -14.52 -20.33
N ARG A 182 -3.98 -15.79 -20.56
CA ARG A 182 -5.03 -16.45 -19.76
C ARG A 182 -4.69 -16.45 -18.28
N ARG A 183 -3.44 -16.74 -17.91
CA ARG A 183 -2.98 -16.72 -16.51
C ARG A 183 -3.00 -15.31 -15.91
N LEU A 184 -2.55 -14.28 -16.64
CA LEU A 184 -2.60 -12.90 -16.20
C LEU A 184 -4.04 -12.46 -15.92
N LEU A 185 -4.96 -12.70 -16.86
CA LEU A 185 -6.37 -12.36 -16.72
C LEU A 185 -7.04 -13.12 -15.57
N ALA A 186 -6.80 -14.43 -15.46
CA ALA A 186 -7.39 -15.24 -14.40
C ALA A 186 -6.89 -14.80 -13.01
N THR A 187 -5.58 -14.58 -12.86
CA THR A 187 -5.00 -14.12 -11.59
C THR A 187 -5.41 -12.70 -11.25
N GLY A 188 -5.42 -11.80 -12.24
CA GLY A 188 -5.90 -10.43 -12.07
C GLY A 188 -7.36 -10.37 -11.60
N ARG A 189 -8.26 -11.15 -12.22
CA ARG A 189 -9.67 -11.24 -11.81
C ARG A 189 -9.83 -11.73 -10.38
N ARG A 190 -9.05 -12.75 -9.97
CA ARG A 190 -9.05 -13.21 -8.57
C ARG A 190 -8.61 -12.11 -7.60
N LEU A 191 -7.54 -11.38 -7.95
CA LEU A 191 -7.07 -10.25 -7.14
C LEU A 191 -8.15 -9.18 -6.99
N VAL A 192 -8.78 -8.73 -8.08
CA VAL A 192 -9.88 -7.74 -8.05
C VAL A 192 -11.07 -8.24 -7.22
N ASN A 193 -11.38 -9.53 -7.30
CA ASN A 193 -12.48 -10.17 -6.56
C ASN A 193 -12.16 -10.46 -5.08
N GLY A 194 -11.07 -9.90 -4.53
CA GLY A 194 -10.81 -9.89 -3.10
C GLY A 194 -9.51 -10.56 -2.66
N ASP A 195 -8.82 -11.28 -3.55
CA ASP A 195 -7.53 -11.91 -3.21
C ASP A 195 -6.42 -10.86 -3.00
N TYR A 196 -6.63 -9.61 -3.42
CA TYR A 196 -5.71 -8.50 -3.12
C TYR A 196 -5.43 -8.36 -1.61
N ARG A 197 -6.33 -8.82 -0.73
CA ARG A 197 -6.13 -8.79 0.74
C ARG A 197 -4.90 -9.58 1.16
N ALA A 198 -4.51 -10.61 0.41
CA ALA A 198 -3.27 -11.33 0.66
C ALA A 198 -2.01 -10.47 0.43
N LEU A 199 -2.10 -9.40 -0.36
CA LEU A 199 -1.01 -8.43 -0.57
C LEU A 199 -0.82 -7.51 0.65
N LEU A 200 -1.88 -7.27 1.43
CA LEU A 200 -1.84 -6.42 2.63
C LEU A 200 -1.13 -7.08 3.82
N ARG A 201 -0.91 -8.40 3.72
CA ARG A 201 -0.24 -9.24 4.71
C ARG A 201 1.23 -9.53 4.38
N ARG A 202 1.68 -9.10 3.19
CA ARG A 202 3.04 -9.32 2.68
C ARG A 202 3.93 -8.10 2.90
#